data_AF-A0A507FB86-F1
#
_entry.id   AF-A0A507FB86-F1
#
_cell.length_a   1.000
_cell.length_b   1.000
_cell.length_c   1.000
_cell.angle_alpha   90.00
_cell.angle_beta   90.00
_cell.angle_gamma   90.00
#
_symmetry.space_group_name_H-M   'P 1'
#
loop_
_entity.id
_entity.type
_entity.pdbx_description
1 polymer ?
#
loop_
_entity_poly.entity_id
_entity_poly.type
_entity_poly.pdbx_seq_one_letter_code
_entity_poly.pdbx_strand_id
1 'polypeptide(L)'
;MTVASTISLAATLYLGRALLSNQRAGDSYEFGGASSDPLTPTATAPDWETTHTEVHLATVAMDYLTASAFAAVVWAVFAGINYEGDLIASLLFFYVINAFFLVIILRDNVQLYIFPESILSRKKKLPNSSINLPDQLDFFFQGVLVTSALFITLLYTGLAVLPKPSMHELMHAYVLAQGEALLSCVLRDMCLQVVHRLQHYNYSAYLSHKTHHLISSRMSCFNGTVMDVPDFLFESYSGVFLCGILKHAYMPQAPPLNMWSLLMVVWTNTALHSMNPLACVFLNPALDFFVKGALAHAVHHLEPKKNLGFIPWHHFARDGYLRDVDMFNRGMGTRLE
;
A
#
# COMPACT_ATOMS: atom_id res chain seq x y z
N MET A 1 -10.25 20.51 -22.44
CA MET A 1 -9.07 20.46 -21.54
C MET A 1 -8.27 19.25 -21.97
N THR A 2 -7.05 19.42 -22.46
CA THR A 2 -6.25 18.32 -23.05
C THR A 2 -5.49 17.57 -21.96
N VAL A 3 -5.16 16.30 -22.18
CA VAL A 3 -4.34 15.49 -21.23
C VAL A 3 -3.04 16.22 -20.86
N ALA A 4 -2.45 16.94 -21.82
CA ALA A 4 -1.30 17.81 -21.60
C ALA A 4 -1.55 18.92 -20.57
N SER A 5 -2.74 19.53 -20.54
CA SER A 5 -3.07 20.59 -19.57
C SER A 5 -3.22 20.05 -18.13
N THR A 6 -3.71 18.82 -17.96
CA THR A 6 -3.86 18.20 -16.64
C THR A 6 -2.52 17.73 -16.07
N ILE A 7 -1.67 17.13 -16.91
CA ILE A 7 -0.29 16.77 -16.53
C ILE A 7 0.53 18.03 -16.20
N SER A 8 0.38 19.10 -16.99
CA SER A 8 1.06 20.36 -16.74
C SER A 8 0.62 21.01 -15.43
N LEU A 9 -0.68 20.98 -15.10
CA LEU A 9 -1.18 21.53 -13.84
C LEU A 9 -0.67 20.74 -12.62
N ALA A 10 -0.67 19.40 -12.69
CA ALA A 10 -0.11 18.55 -11.63
C ALA A 10 1.41 18.78 -11.46
N ALA A 11 2.14 18.92 -12.57
CA ALA A 11 3.57 19.22 -12.55
C ALA A 11 3.87 20.62 -11.99
N THR A 12 3.06 21.63 -12.32
CA THR A 12 3.21 23.00 -11.80
C THR A 12 2.90 23.08 -10.31
N LEU A 13 1.85 22.41 -9.84
CA LEU A 13 1.54 22.32 -8.40
C LEU A 13 2.63 21.58 -7.62
N TYR A 14 3.20 20.53 -8.22
CA TYR A 14 4.31 19.79 -7.64
C TYR A 14 5.61 20.63 -7.55
N LEU A 15 6.00 21.29 -8.64
CA LEU A 15 7.20 22.15 -8.68
C LEU A 15 7.09 23.34 -7.71
N GLY A 16 5.91 23.96 -7.62
CA GLY A 16 5.67 25.04 -6.66
C GLY A 16 5.87 24.62 -5.21
N ARG A 17 5.54 23.36 -4.87
CA ARG A 17 5.64 22.85 -3.49
C ARG A 17 7.00 22.27 -3.14
N ALA A 18 7.69 21.62 -4.08
CA ALA A 18 9.07 21.16 -3.88
C ALA A 18 10.03 22.33 -3.56
N LEU A 19 9.75 23.51 -4.11
CA LEU A 19 10.48 24.74 -3.78
C LEU A 19 10.18 25.26 -2.37
N LEU A 20 8.99 24.99 -1.83
CA LEU A 20 8.57 25.41 -0.49
C LEU A 20 9.00 24.42 0.61
N SER A 21 9.04 23.11 0.32
CA SER A 21 9.49 22.09 1.29
C SER A 21 11.01 22.13 1.50
N ASN A 22 11.79 22.45 0.46
CA ASN A 22 13.24 22.63 0.58
C ASN A 22 13.65 23.81 1.49
N GLN A 23 12.76 24.78 1.74
CA GLN A 23 13.03 25.86 2.70
C GLN A 23 12.88 25.43 4.16
N ARG A 24 12.24 24.29 4.45
CA ARG A 24 12.04 23.77 5.81
C ARG A 24 13.05 22.69 6.23
N ALA A 25 13.88 22.20 5.32
CA ALA A 25 14.82 21.09 5.57
C ALA A 25 16.16 21.52 6.20
N GLY A 26 16.26 22.74 6.75
CA GLY A 26 17.48 23.29 7.36
C GLY A 26 17.87 22.70 8.71
N ASP A 27 17.02 21.85 9.30
CA ASP A 27 17.32 21.21 10.60
C ASP A 27 18.09 19.91 10.38
N SER A 28 19.37 19.92 10.77
CA SER A 28 20.29 18.78 10.71
C SER A 28 19.76 17.61 11.54
N TYR A 29 19.23 16.60 10.87
CA TYR A 29 18.88 15.32 11.46
C TYR A 29 20.16 14.49 11.63
N GLU A 30 20.66 14.39 12.85
CA GLU A 30 21.66 13.38 13.19
C GLU A 30 21.03 11.99 13.02
N PHE A 31 21.73 11.10 12.32
CA PHE A 31 21.39 9.68 12.27
C PHE A 31 21.46 9.14 13.69
N GLY A 32 20.32 9.08 14.38
CA GLY A 32 20.19 8.40 15.65
C GLY A 32 20.59 6.94 15.46
N GLY A 33 21.82 6.61 15.86
CA GLY A 33 22.23 5.22 16.02
C GLY A 33 21.20 4.54 16.92
N ALA A 34 20.66 3.41 16.46
CA ALA A 34 19.71 2.62 17.21
C ALA A 34 20.24 2.42 18.64
N SER A 35 19.57 3.01 19.63
CA SER A 35 19.92 2.83 21.04
C SER A 35 19.80 1.35 21.35
N SER A 36 20.92 0.70 21.61
CA SER A 36 21.03 -0.73 21.87
C SER A 36 20.56 -1.13 23.27
N ASP A 37 19.73 -0.33 23.93
CA ASP A 37 19.28 -0.65 25.29
C ASP A 37 18.30 -1.84 25.24
N PRO A 38 18.67 -2.99 25.80
CA PRO A 38 17.79 -4.13 25.89
C PRO A 38 16.71 -3.80 26.92
N LEU A 39 15.48 -3.60 26.45
CA LEU A 39 14.31 -3.51 27.32
C LEU A 39 14.17 -4.83 28.08
N THR A 40 14.58 -4.83 29.35
CA THR A 40 14.33 -5.92 30.30
C THR A 40 12.81 -6.14 30.44
N PRO A 41 12.27 -7.32 30.10
CA PRO A 41 10.86 -7.60 30.27
C PRO A 41 10.58 -7.95 31.74
N THR A 42 10.00 -7.02 32.51
CA THR A 42 9.71 -7.19 33.95
C THR A 42 8.22 -7.36 34.28
N ALA A 43 7.42 -7.96 33.39
CA ALA A 43 6.04 -8.32 33.72
C ALA A 43 5.72 -9.74 33.26
N THR A 44 5.39 -10.60 34.22
CA THR A 44 4.73 -11.89 34.00
C THR A 44 3.40 -11.64 33.29
N ALA A 45 3.36 -11.96 32.01
CA ALA A 45 2.17 -11.78 31.19
C ALA A 45 1.14 -12.88 31.52
N PRO A 46 -0.17 -12.58 31.45
CA PRO A 46 -1.24 -13.56 31.63
C PRO A 46 -1.14 -14.76 30.66
N ASP A 47 -1.85 -15.85 30.95
CA ASP A 47 -2.05 -16.98 30.02
C ASP A 47 -2.91 -16.53 28.83
N TRP A 48 -2.35 -16.50 27.61
CA TRP A 48 -3.03 -16.00 26.39
C TRP A 48 -3.19 -17.05 25.27
N GLU A 49 -2.75 -18.30 25.46
CA GLU A 49 -2.56 -19.28 24.38
C GLU A 49 -3.82 -19.62 23.55
N THR A 50 -5.03 -19.52 24.09
CA THR A 50 -6.27 -19.82 23.35
C THR A 50 -6.83 -18.68 22.50
N THR A 51 -6.25 -17.47 22.52
CA THR A 51 -6.83 -16.29 21.84
C THR A 51 -6.29 -16.01 20.43
N HIS A 52 -5.21 -16.66 20.01
CA HIS A 52 -4.47 -16.23 18.81
C HIS A 52 -5.07 -16.72 17.48
N THR A 53 -5.50 -17.99 17.38
CA THR A 53 -6.06 -18.55 16.14
C THR A 53 -7.40 -17.89 15.76
N GLU A 54 -8.28 -17.67 16.75
CA GLU A 54 -9.58 -17.03 16.53
C GLU A 54 -9.41 -15.57 16.07
N VAL A 55 -8.47 -14.85 16.65
CA VAL A 55 -8.12 -13.48 16.25
C VAL A 55 -7.55 -13.43 14.83
N HIS A 56 -6.73 -14.41 14.44
CA HIS A 56 -6.22 -14.49 13.07
C HIS A 56 -7.37 -14.72 12.07
N LEU A 57 -8.25 -15.68 12.33
CA LEU A 57 -9.39 -15.96 11.45
C LEU A 57 -10.35 -14.76 11.37
N ALA A 58 -10.61 -14.07 12.48
CA ALA A 58 -11.44 -12.87 12.51
C ALA A 58 -10.82 -11.71 11.71
N THR A 59 -9.49 -11.53 11.77
CA THR A 59 -8.76 -10.56 10.92
C THR A 59 -8.99 -10.84 9.46
N VAL A 60 -8.67 -12.07 9.05
CA VAL A 60 -8.70 -12.46 7.65
C VAL A 60 -10.13 -12.33 7.13
N ALA A 61 -11.11 -12.83 7.89
CA ALA A 61 -12.52 -12.69 7.55
C ALA A 61 -12.94 -11.22 7.37
N MET A 62 -12.54 -10.33 8.29
CA MET A 62 -12.85 -8.90 8.20
C MET A 62 -12.23 -8.24 6.97
N ASP A 63 -10.98 -8.56 6.65
CA ASP A 63 -10.33 -8.01 5.46
C ASP A 63 -10.99 -8.49 4.17
N TYR A 64 -11.31 -9.79 4.09
CA TYR A 64 -12.00 -10.36 2.93
C TYR A 64 -13.42 -9.83 2.78
N LEU A 65 -14.17 -9.68 3.89
CA LEU A 65 -15.49 -9.05 3.87
C LEU A 65 -15.41 -7.60 3.41
N THR A 66 -14.41 -6.85 3.90
CA THR A 66 -14.17 -5.46 3.51
C THR A 66 -13.84 -5.34 2.04
N ALA A 67 -12.91 -6.17 1.55
CA ALA A 67 -12.53 -6.21 0.15
C ALA A 67 -13.68 -6.64 -0.76
N SER A 68 -14.47 -7.63 -0.34
CA SER A 68 -15.62 -8.13 -1.10
C SER A 68 -16.75 -7.11 -1.14
N ALA A 69 -17.06 -6.45 -0.02
CA ALA A 69 -18.05 -5.38 0.04
C ALA A 69 -17.64 -4.21 -0.85
N PHE A 70 -16.35 -3.83 -0.80
CA PHE A 70 -15.83 -2.80 -1.69
C PHE A 70 -15.92 -3.21 -3.16
N ALA A 71 -15.46 -4.40 -3.52
CA ALA A 71 -15.56 -4.92 -4.89
C ALA A 71 -17.01 -4.94 -5.38
N ALA A 72 -17.97 -5.31 -4.53
CA ALA A 72 -19.40 -5.26 -4.85
C ALA A 72 -19.89 -3.82 -5.11
N VAL A 73 -19.50 -2.85 -4.28
CA VAL A 73 -19.85 -1.42 -4.48
C VAL A 73 -19.25 -0.89 -5.77
N VAL A 74 -17.97 -1.14 -6.00
CA VAL A 74 -17.26 -0.72 -7.22
C VAL A 74 -17.91 -1.33 -8.45
N TRP A 75 -18.26 -2.61 -8.38
CA TRP A 75 -18.96 -3.29 -9.47
C TRP A 75 -20.35 -2.70 -9.69
N ALA A 76 -21.14 -2.45 -8.64
CA ALA A 76 -22.46 -1.86 -8.76
C ALA A 76 -22.40 -0.46 -9.38
N VAL A 77 -21.41 0.35 -8.98
CA VAL A 77 -21.16 1.67 -9.58
C VAL A 77 -20.79 1.51 -11.06
N PHE A 78 -19.93 0.57 -11.41
CA PHE A 78 -19.46 0.39 -12.79
C PHE A 78 -20.43 -0.30 -13.73
N ALA A 79 -21.24 -1.24 -13.23
CA ALA A 79 -22.32 -1.85 -14.00
C ALA A 79 -23.35 -0.79 -14.43
N GLY A 80 -23.54 0.26 -13.62
CA GLY A 80 -24.44 1.37 -13.92
C GLY A 80 -23.87 2.47 -14.85
N ILE A 81 -22.57 2.47 -15.14
CA ILE A 81 -21.91 3.56 -15.87
C ILE A 81 -21.59 3.14 -17.31
N ASN A 82 -22.12 3.86 -18.31
CA ASN A 82 -21.58 3.80 -19.68
C ASN A 82 -20.35 4.72 -19.79
N TYR A 83 -19.16 4.11 -19.75
CA TYR A 83 -17.88 4.82 -19.84
C TYR A 83 -17.56 5.18 -21.30
N GLU A 84 -18.38 6.01 -21.94
CA GLU A 84 -18.09 6.56 -23.29
C GLU A 84 -17.44 7.95 -23.16
N GLY A 85 -16.41 8.07 -22.33
CA GLY A 85 -15.71 9.35 -22.10
C GLY A 85 -16.53 10.38 -21.31
N ASP A 86 -17.58 9.93 -20.62
CA ASP A 86 -18.46 10.78 -19.82
C ASP A 86 -17.72 11.34 -18.58
N LEU A 87 -17.83 12.65 -18.38
CA LEU A 87 -17.32 13.34 -17.21
C LEU A 87 -17.93 12.77 -15.92
N ILE A 88 -19.21 12.40 -15.94
CA ILE A 88 -19.91 11.80 -14.79
C ILE A 88 -19.26 10.47 -14.42
N ALA A 89 -18.93 9.65 -15.42
CA ALA A 89 -18.23 8.38 -15.21
C ALA A 89 -16.87 8.58 -14.53
N SER A 90 -16.12 9.60 -14.97
CA SER A 90 -14.83 9.96 -14.38
C SER A 90 -14.95 10.49 -12.94
N LEU A 91 -16.00 11.26 -12.64
CA LEU A 91 -16.27 11.75 -11.29
C LEU A 91 -16.70 10.61 -10.35
N LEU A 92 -17.58 9.71 -10.81
CA LEU A 92 -17.96 8.53 -10.04
C LEU A 92 -16.75 7.64 -9.75
N PHE A 93 -15.88 7.48 -10.75
CA PHE A 93 -14.62 6.76 -10.60
C PHE A 93 -13.72 7.39 -9.52
N PHE A 94 -13.58 8.71 -9.52
CA PHE A 94 -12.89 9.45 -8.47
C PHE A 94 -13.49 9.14 -7.08
N TYR A 95 -14.81 9.22 -6.92
CA TYR A 95 -15.45 8.94 -5.63
C TYR A 95 -15.26 7.49 -5.18
N VAL A 96 -15.28 6.53 -6.09
CA VAL A 96 -15.02 5.11 -5.79
C VAL A 96 -13.61 4.90 -5.24
N ILE A 97 -12.59 5.50 -5.86
CA ILE A 97 -11.21 5.43 -5.34
C ILE A 97 -11.13 6.06 -3.95
N ASN A 98 -11.77 7.20 -3.74
CA ASN A 98 -11.76 7.87 -2.43
C ASN A 98 -12.43 7.01 -1.36
N ALA A 99 -13.59 6.44 -1.68
CA ALA A 99 -14.28 5.50 -0.80
C ALA A 99 -13.41 4.28 -0.49
N PHE A 100 -12.62 3.81 -1.45
CA PHE A 100 -11.70 2.70 -1.26
C PHE A 100 -10.67 2.97 -0.17
N PHE A 101 -9.95 4.07 -0.32
CA PHE A 101 -8.94 4.48 0.64
C PHE A 101 -9.56 4.64 2.03
N LEU A 102 -10.72 5.28 2.12
CA LEU A 102 -11.43 5.45 3.38
C LEU A 102 -11.81 4.10 4.02
N VAL A 103 -12.30 3.15 3.23
CA VAL A 103 -12.66 1.80 3.71
C VAL A 103 -11.43 1.07 4.27
N ILE A 104 -10.28 1.12 3.57
CA ILE A 104 -9.04 0.49 4.06
C ILE A 104 -8.58 1.13 5.38
N ILE A 105 -8.68 2.46 5.49
CA ILE A 105 -8.31 3.19 6.71
C ILE A 105 -9.27 2.88 7.86
N LEU A 106 -10.58 2.86 7.62
CA LEU A 106 -11.60 2.54 8.63
C LEU A 106 -11.43 1.11 9.13
N ARG A 107 -11.16 0.16 8.23
CA ARG A 107 -10.82 -1.22 8.56
C ARG A 107 -9.65 -1.28 9.53
N ASP A 108 -8.54 -0.62 9.22
CA ASP A 108 -7.34 -0.60 10.08
C ASP A 108 -7.66 -0.01 11.48
N ASN A 109 -8.47 1.03 11.54
CA ASN A 109 -8.94 1.59 12.81
C ASN A 109 -9.87 0.65 13.58
N VAL A 110 -10.81 -0.03 12.93
CA VAL A 110 -11.69 -1.02 13.57
C VAL A 110 -10.87 -2.18 14.14
N GLN A 111 -9.84 -2.62 13.40
CA GLN A 111 -8.90 -3.65 13.85
C GLN A 111 -8.15 -3.25 15.12
N LEU A 112 -7.82 -1.97 15.32
CA LEU A 112 -7.22 -1.48 16.58
C LEU A 112 -8.09 -1.72 17.81
N TYR A 113 -9.41 -1.62 17.65
CA TYR A 113 -10.35 -1.77 18.76
C TYR A 113 -10.66 -3.25 19.07
N ILE A 114 -10.60 -4.09 18.05
CA ILE A 114 -10.95 -5.51 18.16
C ILE A 114 -9.76 -6.34 18.62
N PHE A 115 -8.53 -6.01 18.20
CA PHE A 115 -7.39 -6.87 18.46
C PHE A 115 -6.66 -6.60 19.78
N PRO A 116 -6.17 -7.66 20.44
CA PRO A 116 -5.38 -7.54 21.66
C PRO A 116 -4.08 -6.76 21.44
N GLU A 117 -3.61 -6.10 22.50
CA GLU A 117 -2.33 -5.38 22.50
C GLU A 117 -1.11 -6.31 22.31
N SER A 118 -1.28 -7.62 22.48
CA SER A 118 -0.23 -8.60 22.25
C SER A 118 0.13 -8.71 20.77
N ILE A 119 -0.81 -8.45 19.86
CA ILE A 119 -0.62 -8.52 18.41
C ILE A 119 -0.37 -7.13 17.83
N LEU A 120 -1.08 -6.12 18.35
CA LEU A 120 -0.91 -4.73 17.96
C LEU A 120 -0.02 -3.98 18.93
N SER A 121 1.16 -3.58 18.46
CA SER A 121 2.15 -2.83 19.25
C SER A 121 1.56 -1.61 19.96
N ARG A 122 1.85 -1.47 21.26
CA ARG A 122 1.66 -0.19 21.98
C ARG A 122 2.43 0.97 21.36
N LYS A 123 3.57 0.70 20.68
CA LYS A 123 4.34 1.73 19.97
C LYS A 123 3.56 2.31 18.77
N LYS A 124 2.70 1.52 18.12
CA LYS A 124 1.78 2.01 17.08
C LYS A 124 0.66 2.92 17.64
N LYS A 125 0.36 2.83 18.94
CA LYS A 125 -0.75 3.57 19.59
C LYS A 125 -0.37 4.96 20.13
N LEU A 126 0.92 5.31 20.22
CA LEU A 126 1.34 6.53 20.93
C LEU A 126 1.39 7.79 20.03
N PRO A 127 0.91 8.96 20.52
CA PRO A 127 0.78 10.24 19.79
C PRO A 127 2.09 10.94 19.32
N ASN A 128 3.24 10.28 19.36
CA ASN A 128 4.54 10.87 18.96
C ASN A 128 4.94 10.76 17.47
N SER A 129 4.02 10.88 16.51
CA SER A 129 4.42 11.09 15.11
C SER A 129 4.97 12.50 15.01
N SER A 130 6.15 12.65 14.40
CA SER A 130 6.69 13.96 14.03
C SER A 130 5.77 14.72 13.05
N ILE A 131 4.82 14.02 12.42
CA ILE A 131 3.86 14.56 11.46
C ILE A 131 2.53 14.81 12.17
N ASN A 132 2.03 16.04 12.07
CA ASN A 132 0.72 16.44 12.61
C ASN A 132 -0.42 15.99 11.67
N LEU A 133 -1.66 15.95 12.17
CA LEU A 133 -2.82 15.51 11.40
C LEU A 133 -3.05 16.33 10.11
N PRO A 134 -2.93 17.68 10.10
CA PRO A 134 -3.00 18.45 8.86
C PRO A 134 -2.03 17.97 7.78
N ASP A 135 -0.76 17.75 8.12
CA ASP A 135 0.24 17.27 7.16
C ASP A 135 -0.14 15.87 6.64
N GLN A 136 -0.62 14.97 7.50
CA GLN A 136 -1.09 13.65 7.08
C GLN A 136 -2.27 13.72 6.11
N LEU A 137 -3.24 14.60 6.37
CA LEU A 137 -4.38 14.84 5.47
C LEU A 137 -3.90 15.41 4.13
N ASP A 138 -2.96 16.34 4.14
CA ASP A 138 -2.36 16.90 2.93
C ASP A 138 -1.72 15.80 2.07
N PHE A 139 -0.92 14.91 2.68
CA PHE A 139 -0.33 13.77 1.96
C PHE A 139 -1.37 12.81 1.41
N PHE A 140 -2.38 12.48 2.23
CA PHE A 140 -3.48 11.65 1.81
C PHE A 140 -4.20 12.21 0.58
N PHE A 141 -4.57 13.50 0.61
CA PHE A 141 -5.24 14.14 -0.52
C PHE A 141 -4.36 14.20 -1.77
N GLN A 142 -3.05 14.39 -1.62
CA GLN A 142 -2.13 14.30 -2.76
C GLN A 142 -2.08 12.88 -3.34
N GLY A 143 -1.95 11.84 -2.51
CA GLY A 143 -1.93 10.44 -2.96
C GLY A 143 -3.22 10.08 -3.71
N VAL A 144 -4.36 10.48 -3.17
CA VAL A 144 -5.68 10.36 -3.81
C VAL A 144 -5.72 11.11 -5.14
N LEU A 145 -5.27 12.36 -5.16
CA LEU A 145 -5.31 13.20 -6.36
C LEU A 145 -4.42 12.62 -7.47
N VAL A 146 -3.19 12.22 -7.14
CA VAL A 146 -2.24 11.61 -8.08
C VAL A 146 -2.79 10.29 -8.61
N THR A 147 -3.31 9.42 -7.73
CA THR A 147 -3.93 8.14 -8.11
C THR A 147 -5.11 8.37 -9.06
N SER A 148 -5.99 9.30 -8.70
CA SER A 148 -7.18 9.58 -9.50
C SER A 148 -6.81 10.18 -10.86
N ALA A 149 -5.90 11.15 -10.88
CA ALA A 149 -5.42 11.76 -12.12
C ALA A 149 -4.75 10.71 -13.03
N LEU A 150 -3.95 9.81 -12.46
CA LEU A 150 -3.32 8.71 -13.19
C LEU A 150 -4.38 7.80 -13.80
N PHE A 151 -5.35 7.34 -13.02
CA PHE A 151 -6.33 6.38 -13.50
C PHE A 151 -7.27 6.99 -14.54
N ILE A 152 -7.72 8.23 -14.33
CA ILE A 152 -8.49 8.99 -15.33
C ILE A 152 -7.68 9.12 -16.62
N THR A 153 -6.38 9.42 -16.52
CA THR A 153 -5.50 9.51 -17.70
C THR A 153 -5.38 8.18 -18.42
N LEU A 154 -5.18 7.07 -17.70
CA LEU A 154 -5.09 5.73 -18.29
C LEU A 154 -6.39 5.34 -18.99
N LEU A 155 -7.55 5.69 -18.42
CA LEU A 155 -8.86 5.47 -19.05
C LEU A 155 -9.04 6.33 -20.30
N TYR A 156 -8.79 7.64 -20.21
CA TYR A 156 -8.96 8.57 -21.35
C TYR A 156 -8.03 8.27 -22.53
N THR A 157 -6.84 7.72 -22.25
CA THR A 157 -5.87 7.33 -23.29
C THR A 157 -6.12 5.93 -23.84
N GLY A 158 -7.06 5.17 -23.27
CA GLY A 158 -7.30 3.78 -23.62
C GLY A 158 -6.18 2.82 -23.20
N LEU A 159 -5.24 3.27 -22.35
CA LEU A 159 -4.18 2.43 -21.76
C LEU A 159 -4.70 1.54 -20.64
N ALA A 160 -5.85 1.88 -20.06
CA ALA A 160 -6.63 1.01 -19.21
C ALA A 160 -8.08 0.94 -19.67
N VAL A 161 -8.72 -0.20 -19.39
CA VAL A 161 -10.13 -0.45 -19.68
C VAL A 161 -10.83 -0.94 -18.43
N LEU A 162 -12.10 -0.57 -18.35
CA LEU A 162 -13.02 -1.11 -17.36
C LEU A 162 -13.93 -2.12 -18.06
N PRO A 163 -13.60 -3.43 -18.02
CA PRO A 163 -14.43 -4.43 -18.66
C PRO A 163 -15.82 -4.47 -18.00
N LYS A 164 -16.85 -4.69 -18.81
CA LYS A 164 -18.24 -4.91 -18.37
C LYS A 164 -18.62 -6.39 -18.53
N PRO A 165 -18.03 -7.30 -17.74
CA PRO A 165 -18.33 -8.71 -17.88
C PRO A 165 -19.79 -8.96 -17.50
N SER A 166 -20.44 -9.88 -18.21
CA SER A 166 -21.64 -10.55 -17.69
C SER A 166 -21.32 -11.24 -16.36
N MET A 167 -22.36 -11.62 -15.60
CA MET A 167 -22.16 -12.32 -14.32
C MET A 167 -21.31 -13.61 -14.48
N HIS A 168 -21.49 -14.34 -15.59
CA HIS A 168 -20.71 -15.54 -15.90
C HIS A 168 -19.23 -15.22 -16.20
N GLU A 169 -18.96 -14.08 -16.85
CA GLU A 169 -17.60 -13.63 -17.17
C GLU A 169 -16.89 -12.99 -15.96
N LEU A 170 -17.62 -12.69 -14.88
CA LEU A 170 -17.08 -11.99 -13.71
C LEU A 170 -15.95 -12.76 -13.04
N MET A 171 -16.10 -14.09 -12.87
CA MET A 171 -15.04 -14.91 -12.28
C MET A 171 -13.79 -14.94 -13.16
N HIS A 172 -13.97 -15.07 -14.47
CA HIS A 172 -12.85 -15.03 -15.41
C HIS A 172 -12.16 -13.66 -15.40
N ALA A 173 -12.95 -12.57 -15.41
CA ALA A 173 -12.44 -11.21 -15.33
C ALA A 173 -11.68 -10.95 -14.02
N TYR A 174 -12.17 -11.49 -12.90
CA TYR A 174 -11.48 -11.41 -11.60
C TYR A 174 -10.15 -12.15 -11.62
N VAL A 175 -10.10 -13.38 -12.15
CA VAL A 175 -8.85 -14.17 -12.27
C VAL A 175 -7.84 -13.44 -13.15
N LEU A 176 -8.27 -12.88 -14.29
CA LEU A 176 -7.40 -12.09 -15.16
C LEU A 176 -6.90 -10.81 -14.48
N ALA A 177 -7.78 -10.08 -13.79
CA ALA A 177 -7.40 -8.88 -13.04
C ALA A 177 -6.39 -9.21 -11.93
N GLN A 178 -6.60 -10.31 -11.21
CA GLN A 178 -5.69 -10.78 -10.18
C GLN A 178 -4.34 -11.20 -10.76
N GLY A 179 -4.33 -11.95 -11.87
CA GLY A 179 -3.09 -12.33 -12.55
C GLY A 179 -2.28 -11.11 -13.02
N GLU A 180 -2.96 -10.11 -13.57
CA GLU A 180 -2.32 -8.85 -13.99
C GLU A 180 -1.82 -8.01 -12.80
N ALA A 181 -2.58 -7.97 -11.69
CA ALA A 181 -2.17 -7.30 -10.47
C ALA A 181 -0.93 -7.97 -9.84
N LEU A 182 -0.90 -9.30 -9.80
CA LEU A 182 0.24 -10.07 -9.31
C LEU A 182 1.47 -9.87 -10.20
N LEU A 183 1.30 -9.91 -11.53
CA LEU A 183 2.39 -9.59 -12.46
C LEU A 183 2.93 -8.18 -12.22
N SER A 184 2.05 -7.20 -12.03
CA SER A 184 2.44 -5.83 -11.70
C SER A 184 3.21 -5.77 -10.37
N CYS A 185 2.81 -6.53 -9.35
CA CYS A 185 3.55 -6.60 -8.08
C CYS A 185 4.94 -7.21 -8.26
N VAL A 186 5.09 -8.28 -9.05
CA VAL A 186 6.38 -8.89 -9.36
C VAL A 186 7.30 -7.91 -10.10
N LEU A 187 6.78 -7.23 -11.12
CA LEU A 187 7.55 -6.25 -11.89
C LEU A 187 7.96 -5.04 -11.04
N ARG A 188 7.07 -4.61 -10.14
CA ARG A 188 7.38 -3.60 -9.13
C ARG A 188 8.54 -4.08 -8.25
N ASP A 189 8.47 -5.28 -7.71
CA ASP A 189 9.52 -5.81 -6.83
C ASP A 189 10.89 -5.81 -7.53
N MET A 190 10.94 -6.22 -8.80
CA MET A 190 12.17 -6.15 -9.60
C MET A 190 12.72 -4.72 -9.70
N CYS A 191 11.83 -3.73 -9.88
CA CYS A 191 12.20 -2.32 -9.89
C CYS A 191 12.71 -1.86 -8.51
N LEU A 192 11.99 -2.20 -7.43
CA LEU A 192 12.33 -1.80 -6.07
C LEU A 192 13.64 -2.41 -5.58
N GLN A 193 14.00 -3.62 -5.99
CA GLN A 193 15.33 -4.17 -5.66
C GLN A 193 16.48 -3.26 -6.12
N VAL A 194 16.26 -2.45 -7.16
CA VAL A 194 17.20 -1.43 -7.63
C VAL A 194 16.91 -0.07 -7.01
N VAL A 195 15.71 0.47 -7.23
CA VAL A 195 15.35 1.85 -6.84
C VAL A 195 15.31 2.00 -5.33
N HIS A 196 14.65 1.09 -4.63
CA HIS A 196 14.53 1.11 -3.16
C HIS A 196 15.89 0.92 -2.49
N ARG A 197 16.73 0.04 -3.06
CA ARG A 197 18.13 -0.07 -2.64
C ARG A 197 18.89 1.24 -2.85
N LEU A 198 18.72 1.92 -3.99
CA LEU A 198 19.34 3.22 -4.18
C LEU A 198 18.83 4.24 -3.14
N GLN A 199 17.53 4.26 -2.85
CA GLN A 199 16.92 5.13 -1.84
C GLN A 199 17.50 4.89 -0.43
N HIS A 200 17.83 3.66 -0.05
CA HIS A 200 18.41 3.37 1.28
C HIS A 200 19.93 3.49 1.38
N TYR A 201 20.64 3.51 0.25
CA TYR A 201 22.11 3.51 0.22
C TYR A 201 22.71 4.78 -0.38
N ASN A 202 21.92 5.64 -1.02
CA ASN A 202 22.34 6.93 -1.56
C ASN A 202 21.59 8.07 -0.85
N TYR A 203 22.31 9.03 -0.29
CA TYR A 203 21.71 10.13 0.48
C TYR A 203 20.71 10.96 -0.33
N SER A 204 21.02 11.30 -1.58
CA SER A 204 20.14 12.12 -2.41
C SER A 204 18.84 11.40 -2.76
N ALA A 205 18.90 10.09 -3.05
CA ALA A 205 17.71 9.27 -3.28
C ALA A 205 16.93 9.02 -1.97
N TYR A 206 17.63 8.92 -0.83
CA TYR A 206 17.00 8.80 0.49
C TYR A 206 16.12 10.00 0.81
N LEU A 207 16.49 11.22 0.40
CA LEU A 207 15.69 12.41 0.69
C LEU A 207 14.26 12.31 0.16
N SER A 208 14.03 11.68 -1.00
CA SER A 208 12.68 11.47 -1.54
C SER A 208 11.92 10.34 -0.87
N HIS A 209 12.59 9.51 -0.06
CA HIS A 209 12.01 8.34 0.61
C HIS A 209 11.98 8.50 2.14
N LYS A 210 12.65 9.53 2.66
CA LYS A 210 12.73 9.85 4.08
C LYS A 210 11.34 10.08 4.67
N THR A 211 10.50 10.83 3.96
CA THR A 211 9.12 11.16 4.39
C THR A 211 8.31 9.89 4.67
N HIS A 212 8.44 8.88 3.81
CA HIS A 212 7.81 7.57 3.94
C HIS A 212 8.26 6.83 5.22
N HIS A 213 9.55 6.93 5.56
CA HIS A 213 10.12 6.31 6.78
C HIS A 213 9.91 7.09 8.07
N LEU A 214 9.40 8.34 8.01
CA LEU A 214 9.09 9.11 9.22
C LEU A 214 8.04 8.44 10.11
N ILE A 215 7.34 7.43 9.59
CA ILE A 215 6.24 6.75 10.25
C ILE A 215 6.61 5.32 10.69
N SER A 216 7.90 5.03 10.77
CA SER A 216 8.48 3.73 11.14
C SER A 216 7.80 3.01 12.33
N SER A 217 7.46 3.74 13.39
CA SER A 217 6.82 3.16 14.59
C SER A 217 5.30 3.15 14.56
N ARG A 218 4.70 3.78 13.55
CA ARG A 218 3.28 4.14 13.50
C ARG A 218 2.59 3.69 12.22
N MET A 219 2.99 2.54 11.72
CA MET A 219 2.44 2.03 10.49
C MET A 219 0.94 1.82 10.59
N SER A 220 0.21 2.59 9.79
CA SER A 220 -1.20 2.39 9.50
C SER A 220 -1.39 2.59 8.00
N CYS A 221 -2.49 2.06 7.47
CA CYS A 221 -2.84 2.26 6.07
C CYS A 221 -2.93 3.74 5.69
N PHE A 222 -3.38 4.59 6.61
CA PHE A 222 -3.42 6.04 6.40
C PHE A 222 -2.01 6.63 6.31
N ASN A 223 -1.16 6.26 7.25
CA ASN A 223 0.21 6.76 7.32
C ASN A 223 1.07 6.26 6.15
N GLY A 224 0.80 5.07 5.62
CA GLY A 224 1.45 4.58 4.39
C GLY A 224 1.22 5.48 3.17
N THR A 225 0.27 6.43 3.21
CA THR A 225 0.07 7.41 2.13
C THR A 225 0.96 8.64 2.25
N VAL A 226 1.67 8.80 3.37
CA VAL A 226 2.57 9.92 3.63
C VAL A 226 3.91 9.67 2.97
N MET A 227 3.99 10.02 1.69
CA MET A 227 5.19 9.91 0.91
C MET A 227 5.25 10.99 -0.15
N ASP A 228 6.45 11.28 -0.63
CA ASP A 228 6.65 12.24 -1.71
C ASP A 228 6.17 11.65 -3.04
N VAL A 229 5.71 12.50 -3.97
CA VAL A 229 5.14 12.03 -5.25
C VAL A 229 6.08 11.11 -6.05
N PRO A 230 7.41 11.35 -6.13
CA PRO A 230 8.30 10.43 -6.83
C PRO A 230 8.32 9.04 -6.18
N ASP A 231 8.38 8.99 -4.85
CA ASP A 231 8.34 7.76 -4.07
C ASP A 231 7.01 7.03 -4.32
N PHE A 232 5.91 7.76 -4.26
CA PHE A 232 4.58 7.25 -4.57
C PHE A 232 4.51 6.64 -5.96
N LEU A 233 5.08 7.28 -6.98
CA LEU A 233 5.07 6.74 -8.34
C LEU A 233 5.94 5.48 -8.47
N PHE A 234 7.14 5.47 -7.89
CA PHE A 234 8.04 4.32 -7.97
C PHE A 234 7.52 3.13 -7.15
N GLU A 235 7.07 3.35 -5.92
CA GLU A 235 6.58 2.30 -5.04
C GLU A 235 5.17 1.83 -5.37
N SER A 236 4.29 2.71 -5.84
CA SER A 236 2.90 2.32 -6.11
C SER A 236 2.67 1.87 -7.56
N TYR A 237 3.39 2.46 -8.53
CA TYR A 237 3.01 2.35 -9.94
C TYR A 237 4.10 1.88 -10.91
N SER A 238 5.36 1.72 -10.47
CA SER A 238 6.42 1.24 -11.36
C SER A 238 6.07 -0.09 -12.04
N GLY A 239 5.51 -1.03 -11.27
CA GLY A 239 5.07 -2.33 -11.79
C GLY A 239 3.91 -2.24 -12.76
N VAL A 240 2.96 -1.32 -12.54
CA VAL A 240 1.84 -1.07 -13.45
C VAL A 240 2.34 -0.54 -14.79
N PHE A 241 3.24 0.45 -14.77
CA PHE A 241 3.83 1.00 -15.99
C PHE A 241 4.62 -0.04 -16.75
N LEU A 242 5.45 -0.83 -16.06
CA LEU A 242 6.19 -1.93 -16.67
C LEU A 242 5.25 -2.99 -17.26
N CYS A 243 4.16 -3.34 -16.57
CA CYS A 243 3.16 -4.27 -17.09
C CYS A 243 2.52 -3.74 -18.37
N GLY A 244 2.11 -2.47 -18.39
CA GLY A 244 1.57 -1.82 -19.58
C GLY A 244 2.55 -1.81 -20.75
N ILE A 245 3.82 -1.48 -20.50
CA ILE A 245 4.89 -1.51 -21.51
C ILE A 245 5.08 -2.93 -22.06
N LEU A 246 5.15 -3.95 -21.20
CA LEU A 246 5.33 -5.34 -21.64
C LEU A 246 4.14 -5.83 -22.47
N LYS A 247 2.92 -5.52 -22.05
CA LYS A 247 1.72 -5.85 -22.82
C LYS A 247 1.77 -5.19 -24.19
N HIS A 248 2.07 -3.89 -24.26
CA HIS A 248 2.15 -3.19 -25.55
C HIS A 248 3.27 -3.72 -26.46
N ALA A 249 4.44 -4.01 -25.90
CA ALA A 249 5.62 -4.43 -26.66
C ALA A 249 5.54 -5.89 -27.15
N TYR A 250 5.06 -6.80 -26.31
CA TYR A 250 5.12 -8.26 -26.57
C TYR A 250 3.75 -8.89 -26.85
N MET A 251 2.67 -8.19 -26.51
CA MET A 251 1.30 -8.65 -26.73
C MET A 251 0.45 -7.51 -27.31
N PRO A 252 0.78 -6.99 -28.51
CA PRO A 252 0.07 -5.84 -29.07
C PRO A 252 -1.43 -6.06 -29.29
N GLN A 253 -1.88 -7.32 -29.30
CA GLN A 253 -3.29 -7.71 -29.38
C GLN A 253 -3.95 -7.92 -28.00
N ALA A 254 -3.18 -7.89 -26.91
CA ALA A 254 -3.73 -8.00 -25.58
C ALA A 254 -4.59 -6.77 -25.26
N PRO A 255 -5.66 -6.96 -24.48
CA PRO A 255 -6.46 -5.82 -24.03
C PRO A 255 -5.58 -4.86 -23.20
N PRO A 256 -5.96 -3.57 -23.10
CA PRO A 256 -5.32 -2.62 -22.19
C PRO A 256 -5.32 -3.10 -20.73
N LEU A 257 -4.66 -2.38 -19.83
CA LEU A 257 -4.64 -2.72 -18.40
C LEU A 257 -6.06 -2.78 -17.85
N ASN A 258 -6.36 -3.81 -17.07
CA ASN A 258 -7.65 -3.97 -16.43
C ASN A 258 -7.74 -3.03 -15.23
N MET A 259 -8.76 -2.16 -15.18
CA MET A 259 -8.90 -1.21 -14.07
C MET A 259 -9.04 -1.89 -12.70
N TRP A 260 -9.59 -3.11 -12.66
CA TRP A 260 -9.64 -3.90 -11.42
C TRP A 260 -8.25 -4.31 -10.94
N SER A 261 -7.32 -4.62 -11.86
CA SER A 261 -5.94 -4.96 -11.47
C SER A 261 -5.25 -3.74 -10.84
N LEU A 262 -5.50 -2.54 -11.38
CA LEU A 262 -4.97 -1.29 -10.85
C LEU A 262 -5.48 -1.00 -9.42
N LEU A 263 -6.78 -1.21 -9.18
CA LEU A 263 -7.36 -1.10 -7.84
C LEU A 263 -6.77 -2.14 -6.86
N MET A 264 -6.52 -3.38 -7.32
CA MET A 264 -5.85 -4.39 -6.51
C MET A 264 -4.40 -4.02 -6.17
N VAL A 265 -3.67 -3.37 -7.10
CA VAL A 265 -2.31 -2.86 -6.83
C VAL A 265 -2.35 -1.74 -5.78
N VAL A 266 -3.33 -0.83 -5.87
CA VAL A 266 -3.54 0.22 -4.85
C VAL A 266 -3.87 -0.41 -3.50
N TRP A 267 -4.76 -1.40 -3.45
CA TRP A 267 -5.03 -2.17 -2.22
C TRP A 267 -3.75 -2.73 -1.64
N THR A 268 -2.97 -3.43 -2.47
CA THR A 268 -1.73 -4.08 -2.05
C THR A 268 -0.79 -3.06 -1.40
N ASN A 269 -0.58 -1.91 -2.06
CA ASN A 269 0.26 -0.84 -1.55
C ASN A 269 -0.23 -0.30 -0.20
N THR A 270 -1.51 0.02 -0.09
CA THR A 270 -2.07 0.59 1.13
C THR A 270 -2.13 -0.43 2.27
N ALA A 271 -2.52 -1.67 1.98
CA ALA A 271 -2.70 -2.73 2.97
C ALA A 271 -1.37 -3.25 3.56
N LEU A 272 -0.25 -3.13 2.84
CA LEU A 272 1.08 -3.46 3.39
C LEU A 272 1.46 -2.61 4.60
N HIS A 273 0.91 -1.41 4.70
CA HIS A 273 1.14 -0.49 5.81
C HIS A 273 0.20 -0.72 6.99
N SER A 274 -0.63 -1.77 6.95
CA SER A 274 -1.60 -2.07 7.99
C SER A 274 -0.99 -2.11 9.39
N MET A 275 -1.77 -1.65 10.38
CA MET A 275 -1.41 -1.84 11.79
C MET A 275 -1.38 -3.31 12.15
N ASN A 276 -2.21 -4.12 11.49
CA ASN A 276 -2.24 -5.56 11.65
C ASN A 276 -1.18 -6.24 10.77
N PRO A 277 -0.16 -6.90 11.35
CA PRO A 277 0.89 -7.59 10.58
C PRO A 277 0.34 -8.77 9.76
N LEU A 278 -0.87 -9.24 10.06
CA LEU A 278 -1.53 -10.36 9.38
C LEU A 278 -2.61 -9.92 8.38
N ALA A 279 -2.66 -8.63 8.04
CA ALA A 279 -3.66 -8.11 7.11
C ALA A 279 -3.57 -8.76 5.72
N CYS A 280 -4.71 -8.89 5.06
CA CYS A 280 -4.82 -9.31 3.67
C CYS A 280 -4.31 -8.20 2.75
N VAL A 281 -3.27 -8.53 1.98
CA VAL A 281 -2.51 -7.61 1.13
C VAL A 281 -2.76 -7.90 -0.35
N PHE A 282 -2.84 -9.16 -0.76
CA PHE A 282 -2.89 -9.53 -2.18
C PHE A 282 -4.30 -9.79 -2.70
N LEU A 283 -5.31 -9.78 -1.80
CA LEU A 283 -6.67 -10.21 -2.10
C LEU A 283 -6.70 -11.61 -2.71
N ASN A 284 -5.74 -12.46 -2.33
CA ASN A 284 -5.56 -13.80 -2.82
C ASN A 284 -5.35 -14.72 -1.61
N PRO A 285 -6.32 -15.57 -1.25
CA PRO A 285 -6.26 -16.35 -0.02
C PRO A 285 -4.99 -17.18 0.14
N ALA A 286 -4.50 -17.78 -0.94
CA ALA A 286 -3.28 -18.57 -0.90
C ALA A 286 -2.05 -17.69 -0.64
N LEU A 287 -1.87 -16.60 -1.40
CA LEU A 287 -0.73 -15.70 -1.20
C LEU A 287 -0.75 -15.00 0.15
N ASP A 288 -1.92 -14.51 0.59
CA ASP A 288 -2.06 -13.88 1.91
C ASP A 288 -1.85 -14.87 3.06
N PHE A 289 -2.10 -16.15 2.82
CA PHE A 289 -1.75 -17.20 3.78
C PHE A 289 -0.24 -17.39 3.89
N PHE A 290 0.48 -17.49 2.77
CA PHE A 290 1.91 -17.83 2.77
C PHE A 290 2.87 -16.65 2.94
N VAL A 291 2.50 -15.47 2.44
CA VAL A 291 3.46 -14.39 2.16
C VAL A 291 3.32 -13.21 3.13
N LYS A 292 2.29 -13.16 4.00
CA LYS A 292 2.16 -12.20 5.13
C LYS A 292 2.78 -10.81 4.88
N GLY A 293 2.41 -10.17 3.77
CA GLY A 293 3.15 -9.01 3.25
C GLY A 293 3.25 -7.85 4.26
N ALA A 294 2.18 -7.58 5.00
CA ALA A 294 2.15 -6.50 5.98
C ALA A 294 3.17 -6.69 7.12
N LEU A 295 3.44 -7.94 7.54
CA LEU A 295 4.49 -8.26 8.51
C LEU A 295 5.87 -7.95 7.94
N ALA A 296 6.18 -8.41 6.73
CA ALA A 296 7.50 -8.21 6.15
C ALA A 296 7.80 -6.73 5.89
N HIS A 297 6.78 -5.97 5.44
CA HIS A 297 6.88 -4.53 5.27
C HIS A 297 7.01 -3.80 6.62
N ALA A 298 6.37 -4.31 7.67
CA ALA A 298 6.61 -3.81 9.03
C ALA A 298 8.06 -3.94 9.45
N VAL A 299 8.65 -5.11 9.16
CA VAL A 299 10.05 -5.37 9.43
C VAL A 299 10.96 -4.47 8.59
N HIS A 300 10.59 -4.18 7.33
CA HIS A 300 11.29 -3.20 6.52
C HIS A 300 11.33 -1.82 7.19
N HIS A 301 10.21 -1.30 7.68
CA HIS A 301 10.19 -0.01 8.37
C HIS A 301 10.96 0.01 9.70
N LEU A 302 11.12 -1.14 10.36
CA LEU A 302 11.96 -1.29 11.55
C LEU A 302 13.46 -1.38 11.20
N GLU A 303 13.77 -2.06 10.10
CA GLU A 303 15.12 -2.28 9.60
C GLU A 303 15.19 -1.95 8.09
N PRO A 304 15.32 -0.65 7.72
CA PRO A 304 15.11 -0.16 6.34
C PRO A 304 15.97 -0.80 5.24
N LYS A 305 17.02 -1.55 5.62
CA LYS A 305 17.89 -2.27 4.68
C LYS A 305 17.43 -3.72 4.40
N LYS A 306 16.36 -4.18 5.04
CA LYS A 306 15.78 -5.52 4.86
C LYS A 306 14.43 -5.42 4.15
N ASN A 307 14.00 -6.54 3.56
CA ASN A 307 12.67 -6.69 2.97
C ASN A 307 12.27 -5.56 1.99
N LEU A 308 13.17 -5.21 1.06
CA LEU A 308 12.98 -4.08 0.13
C LEU A 308 11.85 -4.29 -0.91
N GLY A 309 11.33 -5.51 -1.03
CA GLY A 309 10.24 -5.85 -1.94
C GLY A 309 8.90 -5.93 -1.22
N PHE A 310 7.82 -5.82 -1.98
CA PHE A 310 6.45 -5.90 -1.47
C PHE A 310 6.01 -7.35 -1.31
N ILE A 311 6.51 -8.24 -2.16
CA ILE A 311 6.33 -9.68 -2.01
C ILE A 311 7.54 -10.20 -1.24
N PRO A 312 7.38 -10.62 0.04
CA PRO A 312 8.47 -11.24 0.79
C PRO A 312 8.75 -12.65 0.30
N TRP A 313 9.48 -12.75 -0.81
CA TRP A 313 9.91 -14.01 -1.41
C TRP A 313 10.66 -14.91 -0.43
N HIS A 314 11.28 -14.35 0.61
CA HIS A 314 11.94 -15.13 1.65
C HIS A 314 10.98 -15.92 2.53
N HIS A 315 9.69 -15.58 2.62
CA HIS A 315 8.70 -16.34 3.39
C HIS A 315 8.42 -17.73 2.83
N PHE A 316 8.73 -17.97 1.56
CA PHE A 316 8.68 -19.30 0.97
C PHE A 316 9.79 -20.23 1.49
N ALA A 317 10.85 -19.68 2.12
CA ALA A 317 11.86 -20.48 2.80
C ALA A 317 11.35 -20.91 4.19
N ARG A 318 11.78 -22.10 4.63
CA ARG A 318 11.32 -22.75 5.89
C ARG A 318 11.25 -21.80 7.09
N ASP A 319 12.25 -20.95 7.27
CA ASP A 319 12.37 -20.06 8.43
C ASP A 319 12.20 -18.58 8.07
N GLY A 320 11.75 -18.26 6.85
CA GLY A 320 11.61 -16.89 6.37
C GLY A 320 10.62 -16.07 7.18
N TYR A 321 9.39 -16.60 7.30
CA TYR A 321 8.31 -16.00 8.08
C TYR A 321 8.70 -15.84 9.56
N LEU A 322 9.22 -16.91 10.19
CA LEU A 322 9.59 -16.91 11.61
C LEU A 322 10.65 -15.85 11.95
N ARG A 323 11.59 -15.59 11.03
CA ARG A 323 12.59 -14.51 11.22
C ARG A 323 11.94 -13.13 11.25
N ASP A 324 10.97 -12.86 10.36
CA ASP A 324 10.25 -11.60 10.37
C ASP A 324 9.35 -11.46 11.61
N VAL A 325 8.73 -12.54 12.07
CA VAL A 325 7.97 -12.58 13.33
C VAL A 325 8.87 -12.20 14.51
N ASP A 326 10.04 -12.82 14.65
CA ASP A 326 11.01 -12.53 15.72
C ASP A 326 11.49 -11.07 15.67
N MET A 327 11.83 -10.58 14.47
CA MET A 327 12.23 -9.18 14.28
C MET A 327 11.11 -8.20 14.63
N PHE A 328 9.89 -8.46 14.18
CA PHE A 328 8.72 -7.65 14.49
C PHE A 328 8.43 -7.64 15.99
N ASN A 329 8.42 -8.81 16.65
CA ASN A 329 8.21 -8.94 18.09
C ASN A 329 9.25 -8.13 18.88
N ARG A 330 10.53 -8.22 18.51
CA ARG A 330 11.60 -7.44 19.13
C ARG A 330 11.45 -5.94 18.90
N GLY A 331 11.25 -5.51 17.65
CA GLY A 331 11.15 -4.09 17.32
C GLY A 331 9.91 -3.42 17.92
N MET A 332 8.80 -4.16 17.95
CA MET A 332 7.48 -3.64 18.32
C MET A 332 7.03 -3.98 19.74
N GLY A 333 7.75 -4.85 20.45
CA GLY A 333 7.35 -5.34 21.78
C GLY A 333 6.04 -6.11 21.74
N THR A 334 5.87 -6.98 20.73
CA THR A 334 4.66 -7.79 20.50
C THR A 334 4.95 -9.28 20.72
N ARG A 335 3.91 -10.11 20.67
CA ARG A 335 3.97 -11.58 20.75
C ARG A 335 3.11 -12.18 19.64
N LEU A 336 3.52 -11.93 18.41
CA LEU A 336 3.02 -12.64 17.24
C LEU A 336 3.66 -14.04 17.21
N GLU A 337 2.87 -15.06 16.90
CA GLU A 337 3.29 -16.47 16.83
C GLU A 337 3.30 -17.00 15.39
#